data_AF-A0A022Y215-F1
#
_entry.id   AF-A0A022Y215-F1
#
_cell.length_a   1.000
_cell.length_b   1.000
_cell.length_c   1.000
_cell.angle_alpha   90.00
_cell.angle_beta   90.00
_cell.angle_gamma   90.00
#
_symmetry.space_group_name_H-M   'P 1'
#
loop_
_entity.id
_entity.type
_entity.pdbx_description
1 polymer ?
#
loop_
_entity_poly.entity_id
_entity_poly.type
_entity_poly.pdbx_seq_one_letter_code
_entity_poly.pdbx_strand_id
1 'polypeptide(L)'
;MPFVNPFAKEQKSFPGVLIPLSGGSPTSKIPAKKKSVGGTFDEEGAASPPPEYETELTLEALRAEVEAAVVSTGQDTAYDRKSMVINRAVQDIGMGRYQWQLFVLCGFGWFADNLWLQGVALTLPKLSLEFGVSESHVRFTTCALFIGLCLGSIIWGTASDIIGRRLAFNMTLFLCGVFGIAVGGSPTWIGVCAMFACLGLGVGGNLPVDGALFLEFLPFASGNLLTMLSVWWPVGQLVASLIAWGLVPKYTCAEGLPSCHLAPAPCCAKEDNMGWRYLTYILGVLTFLMFLSRFFLFHLFESPKFLLSRGRQEDAVAAVHGIAHKNGAKTWLTVDILNEIGGHPDEVQSQKLSTAEIIKRQLNKFSGERISPLFATKSLGFTTVLLWFCWATIGMGYPLFNAFLPQYLSQGGGDKYPPPTTYTGMFATILTGSSYG
;
A
#
# COMPACT_ATOMS: atom_id res chain seq x y z
N MET A 1 -15.33 -15.90 17.90
CA MET A 1 -15.23 -14.43 17.81
C MET A 1 -16.56 -13.91 17.27
N PRO A 2 -17.19 -12.88 17.86
CA PRO A 2 -18.40 -12.32 17.30
C PRO A 2 -18.08 -11.73 15.91
N PHE A 3 -19.00 -11.88 14.97
CA PHE A 3 -18.91 -11.38 13.61
C PHE A 3 -18.84 -9.85 13.65
N VAL A 4 -17.65 -9.27 13.51
CA VAL A 4 -17.46 -7.83 13.48
C VAL A 4 -17.89 -7.35 12.10
N ASN A 5 -19.02 -6.62 12.02
CA ASN A 5 -19.46 -6.02 10.77
C ASN A 5 -18.41 -4.99 10.32
N PRO A 6 -17.66 -5.25 9.24
CA PRO A 6 -16.56 -4.39 8.83
C PRO A 6 -17.02 -3.06 8.20
N PHE A 7 -18.34 -2.94 7.96
CA PHE A 7 -18.97 -1.71 7.46
C PHE A 7 -19.77 -1.00 8.55
N ALA A 8 -19.80 -1.51 9.79
CA ALA A 8 -20.44 -0.80 10.88
C ALA A 8 -19.80 0.56 11.13
N LYS A 9 -20.61 1.52 11.56
CA LYS A 9 -20.12 2.79 12.11
C LYS A 9 -19.22 2.49 13.30
N GLU A 10 -18.16 3.28 13.45
CA GLU A 10 -17.17 3.07 14.49
C GLU A 10 -17.82 3.06 15.88
N GLN A 11 -17.32 2.20 16.76
CA GLN A 11 -17.78 2.16 18.13
C GLN A 11 -17.48 3.50 18.78
N LYS A 12 -18.54 4.24 19.14
CA LYS A 12 -18.44 5.64 19.56
C LYS A 12 -17.83 5.86 20.94
N SER A 13 -17.51 4.81 21.69
CA SER A 13 -17.00 4.94 23.07
C SER A 13 -15.97 3.88 23.40
N PHE A 14 -14.78 4.34 23.80
CA PHE A 14 -13.68 3.55 24.32
C PHE A 14 -13.34 4.05 25.75
N PRO A 15 -13.93 3.47 26.80
CA PRO A 15 -13.71 3.95 28.17
C PRO A 15 -12.24 3.77 28.60
N GLY A 16 -11.70 4.77 29.32
CA GLY A 16 -10.34 4.73 29.88
C GLY A 16 -9.21 5.22 28.98
N VAL A 17 -9.52 5.63 27.74
CA VAL A 17 -8.54 6.10 26.74
C VAL A 17 -8.27 7.61 26.83
N LEU A 18 -9.24 8.38 27.32
CA LEU A 18 -9.16 9.84 27.36
C LEU A 18 -8.29 10.35 28.53
N ILE A 19 -7.41 11.31 28.26
CA ILE A 19 -6.79 12.16 29.29
C ILE A 19 -7.12 13.61 28.96
N PRO A 20 -7.70 14.41 29.86
CA PRO A 20 -7.93 15.82 29.60
C PRO A 20 -6.60 16.58 29.42
N LEU A 21 -6.57 17.55 28.49
CA LEU A 21 -5.49 18.55 28.45
C LEU A 21 -5.48 19.31 29.78
N SER A 22 -4.31 19.65 30.32
CA SER A 22 -4.21 20.35 31.61
C SER A 22 -4.66 21.81 31.47
N GLY A 23 -5.97 22.04 31.55
CA GLY A 23 -6.57 23.35 31.76
C GLY A 23 -6.68 23.64 33.25
N GLY A 24 -5.60 24.15 33.87
CA GLY A 24 -5.60 24.76 35.21
C GLY A 24 -5.51 23.81 36.44
N SER A 25 -4.31 23.72 37.01
CA SER A 25 -3.94 23.15 38.34
C SER A 25 -3.96 21.61 38.54
N PRO A 26 -3.10 21.04 39.43
CA PRO A 26 -2.07 20.10 38.96
C PRO A 26 -2.33 18.63 39.33
N THR A 27 -1.84 17.75 38.47
CA THR A 27 -1.03 16.53 38.69
C THR A 27 -1.47 15.38 37.79
N SER A 28 -0.69 15.10 36.74
CA SER A 28 -0.61 13.73 36.22
C SER A 28 0.71 13.48 35.46
N LYS A 29 1.56 12.63 36.07
CA LYS A 29 2.86 12.21 35.55
C LYS A 29 2.71 11.18 34.43
N ILE A 30 3.44 11.36 33.33
CA ILE A 30 3.65 10.32 32.29
C ILE A 30 5.15 9.96 32.30
N PRO A 31 5.53 8.68 32.42
CA PRO A 31 6.95 8.32 32.54
C PRO A 31 7.69 8.40 31.19
N ALA A 32 8.72 9.24 31.12
CA ALA A 32 9.65 9.30 29.98
C ALA A 32 10.65 8.13 30.02
N LYS A 33 10.77 7.39 28.92
CA LYS A 33 11.84 6.39 28.72
C LYS A 33 13.16 7.09 28.36
N LYS A 34 14.18 6.95 29.21
CA LYS A 34 15.55 7.45 29.01
C LYS A 34 16.22 6.84 27.77
N LYS A 35 16.84 7.69 26.94
CA LYS A 35 18.01 7.34 26.12
C LYS A 35 19.12 8.35 26.44
N SER A 36 20.21 7.85 27.00
CA SER A 36 21.42 8.62 27.35
C SER A 36 22.34 8.75 26.14
N VAL A 37 22.81 9.97 25.83
CA VAL A 37 24.03 10.17 25.05
C VAL A 37 24.79 11.39 25.61
N GLY A 38 26.02 11.12 26.08
CA GLY A 38 27.20 12.00 26.05
C GLY A 38 27.19 13.31 26.86
N GLY A 39 27.79 13.30 28.05
CA GLY A 39 28.19 14.51 28.76
C GLY A 39 29.66 14.88 28.51
N THR A 40 29.92 16.14 28.19
CA THR A 40 31.24 16.79 28.28
C THR A 40 31.43 17.37 29.68
N PHE A 41 32.62 17.18 30.25
CA PHE A 41 33.02 17.69 31.56
C PHE A 41 33.64 19.08 31.42
N ASP A 42 33.24 20.00 32.28
CA ASP A 42 34.04 21.15 32.70
C ASP A 42 34.05 21.22 34.24
N GLU A 43 35.21 21.58 34.79
CA GLU A 43 35.55 21.68 36.20
C GLU A 43 34.92 22.91 36.87
N GLU A 44 34.05 22.68 37.85
CA GLU A 44 33.92 23.38 39.15
C GLU A 44 32.48 23.23 39.68
N GLY A 45 32.36 22.49 40.80
CA GLY A 45 31.37 22.67 41.87
C GLY A 45 29.88 22.78 41.52
N ALA A 46 29.16 21.66 41.70
CA ALA A 46 27.70 21.50 41.75
C ALA A 46 26.97 21.41 40.39
N ALA A 47 26.87 20.18 39.89
CA ALA A 47 25.89 19.82 38.86
C ALA A 47 24.48 19.99 39.42
N SER A 48 23.84 21.11 39.09
CA SER A 48 22.39 21.21 39.16
C SER A 48 21.82 20.16 38.19
N PRO A 49 20.85 19.32 38.59
CA PRO A 49 20.20 18.43 37.65
C PRO A 49 19.63 19.28 36.51
N PRO A 50 19.74 18.83 35.23
CA PRO A 50 19.15 19.56 34.13
C PRO A 50 17.65 19.74 34.43
N PRO A 51 17.06 20.91 34.15
CA PRO A 51 15.64 21.11 34.38
C PRO A 51 14.87 20.06 33.57
N GLU A 52 14.12 19.20 34.27
CA GLU A 52 13.12 18.33 33.65
C GLU A 52 12.05 19.24 33.04
N TYR A 53 12.19 19.55 31.74
CA TYR A 53 11.12 20.19 30.98
C TYR A 53 10.07 19.11 30.67
N GLU A 54 9.21 18.83 31.64
CA GLU A 54 7.93 18.15 31.42
C GLU A 54 7.02 19.13 30.67
N THR A 55 7.00 19.07 29.34
CA THR A 55 6.05 19.87 28.56
C THR A 55 4.66 19.25 28.70
N GLU A 56 3.89 19.69 29.69
CA GLU A 56 2.45 19.43 29.73
C GLU A 56 1.82 20.06 28.47
N LEU A 57 1.16 19.25 27.64
CA LEU A 57 0.49 19.75 26.44
C LEU A 57 -0.75 20.52 26.86
N THR A 58 -0.71 21.85 26.76
CA THR A 58 -1.87 22.73 27.00
C THR A 58 -2.59 23.06 25.69
N LEU A 59 -3.85 23.52 25.78
CA LEU A 59 -4.62 23.92 24.61
C LEU A 59 -3.97 25.11 23.90
N GLU A 60 -3.38 26.04 24.64
CA GLU A 60 -2.69 27.22 24.12
C GLU A 60 -1.42 26.84 23.37
N ALA A 61 -0.63 25.91 23.91
CA ALA A 61 0.57 25.40 23.25
C ALA A 61 0.20 24.71 21.92
N LEU A 62 -0.85 23.89 21.94
CA LEU A 62 -1.36 23.22 20.74
C LEU A 62 -1.87 24.23 19.70
N ARG A 63 -2.58 25.28 20.11
CA ARG A 63 -3.01 26.36 19.20
C ARG A 63 -1.81 27.06 18.58
N ALA A 64 -0.77 27.37 19.36
CA ALA A 64 0.46 27.99 18.86
C ALA A 64 1.21 27.10 17.85
N GLU A 65 1.29 25.78 18.10
CA GLU A 65 1.86 24.81 17.15
C GLU A 65 1.10 24.81 15.81
N VAL A 66 -0.23 24.84 15.85
CA VAL A 66 -1.07 24.86 14.65
C VAL A 66 -0.90 26.18 13.88
N GLU A 67 -0.88 27.32 14.55
CA GLU A 67 -0.66 28.62 13.89
C GLU A 67 0.71 28.68 13.20
N ALA A 68 1.76 28.20 13.86
CA ALA A 68 3.09 28.12 13.25
C ALA A 68 3.09 27.22 11.99
N ALA A 69 2.38 26.09 12.04
CA ALA A 69 2.24 25.19 10.90
C ALA A 69 1.42 25.81 9.75
N VAL A 70 0.34 26.54 10.04
CA VAL A 70 -0.45 27.27 9.05
C VAL A 70 0.41 28.31 8.33
N VAL A 71 1.20 29.10 9.06
CA VAL A 71 2.12 30.09 8.48
C VAL A 71 3.14 29.41 7.55
N SER A 72 3.66 28.24 7.93
CA SER A 72 4.64 27.51 7.12
C SER A 72 4.05 26.90 5.83
N THR A 73 2.79 26.46 5.88
CA THR A 73 2.12 25.72 4.78
C THR A 73 1.29 26.63 3.88
N GLY A 74 0.91 27.82 4.35
CA GLY A 74 0.03 28.75 3.65
C GLY A 74 -1.41 28.26 3.50
N GLN A 75 -1.80 27.20 4.20
CA GLN A 75 -3.13 26.59 4.14
C GLN A 75 -3.88 26.83 5.45
N ASP A 76 -4.82 27.78 5.43
CA ASP A 76 -5.59 28.18 6.60
C ASP A 76 -7.10 27.90 6.42
N THR A 77 -7.44 26.61 6.34
CA THR A 77 -8.85 26.21 6.42
C THR A 77 -9.14 25.48 7.72
N ALA A 78 -10.40 25.51 8.16
CA ALA A 78 -10.86 24.74 9.32
C ALA A 78 -10.51 23.25 9.21
N TYR A 79 -10.55 22.68 8.01
CA TYR A 79 -10.12 21.32 7.74
C TYR A 79 -8.61 21.13 7.98
N ASP A 80 -7.78 22.06 7.49
CA ASP A 80 -6.32 21.97 7.62
C ASP A 80 -5.89 22.05 9.09
N ARG A 81 -6.44 23.02 9.84
CA ARG A 81 -6.23 23.15 11.29
C ARG A 81 -6.62 21.88 12.04
N LYS A 82 -7.84 21.37 11.82
CA LYS A 82 -8.33 20.14 12.47
C LYS A 82 -7.49 18.91 12.07
N SER A 83 -7.02 18.83 10.83
CA SER A 83 -6.13 17.77 10.35
C SER A 83 -4.76 17.80 11.05
N MET A 84 -4.19 18.98 11.31
CA MET A 84 -2.95 19.14 12.08
C MET A 84 -3.10 18.64 13.52
N VAL A 85 -4.22 18.97 14.18
CA VAL A 85 -4.54 18.49 15.54
C VAL A 85 -4.65 16.97 15.58
N ILE A 86 -5.33 16.36 14.61
CA ILE A 86 -5.41 14.88 14.48
C ILE A 86 -4.02 14.28 14.28
N ASN A 87 -3.19 14.87 13.41
CA ASN A 87 -1.83 14.37 13.18
C ASN A 87 -1.00 14.41 14.48
N ARG A 88 -1.13 15.47 15.27
CA ARG A 88 -0.46 15.60 16.57
C ARG A 88 -0.92 14.50 17.54
N ALA A 89 -2.23 14.26 17.63
CA ALA A 89 -2.76 13.18 18.46
C ALA A 89 -2.24 11.80 18.05
N VAL A 90 -2.13 11.51 16.74
CA VAL A 90 -1.55 10.26 16.23
C VAL A 90 -0.05 10.17 16.54
N GLN A 91 0.68 11.28 16.47
CA GLN A 91 2.09 11.34 16.87
C GLN A 91 2.27 11.02 18.36
N ASP A 92 1.44 11.59 19.22
CA ASP A 92 1.52 11.41 20.67
C ASP A 92 1.17 9.99 21.10
N ILE A 93 0.21 9.34 20.42
CA ILE A 93 -0.08 7.90 20.62
C ILE A 93 1.14 7.04 20.27
N GLY A 94 1.91 7.45 19.25
CA GLY A 94 3.10 6.76 18.80
C GLY A 94 2.85 5.41 18.14
N MET A 95 3.93 4.66 17.95
CA MET A 95 3.92 3.36 17.30
C MET A 95 3.46 2.26 18.27
N GLY A 96 2.40 1.53 17.92
CA GLY A 96 1.87 0.44 18.74
C GLY A 96 1.42 -0.76 17.94
N ARG A 97 0.59 -1.61 18.57
CA ARG A 97 0.11 -2.87 17.98
C ARG A 97 -0.72 -2.64 16.72
N TYR A 98 -1.52 -1.58 16.68
CA TYR A 98 -2.35 -1.23 15.52
C TYR A 98 -1.50 -0.96 14.28
N GLN A 99 -0.45 -0.16 14.40
CA GLN A 99 0.40 0.21 13.25
C GLN A 99 1.22 -0.98 12.75
N TRP A 100 1.71 -1.86 13.63
CA TRP A 100 2.40 -3.10 13.20
C TRP A 100 1.46 -4.08 12.50
N GLN A 101 0.22 -4.21 12.98
CA GLN A 101 -0.79 -5.00 12.29
C GLN A 101 -1.16 -4.39 10.94
N LEU A 102 -1.28 -3.06 10.86
CA LEU A 102 -1.53 -2.34 9.62
C LEU A 102 -0.37 -2.51 8.63
N PHE A 103 0.89 -2.51 9.10
CA PHE A 103 2.07 -2.77 8.29
C PHE A 103 1.99 -4.14 7.61
N VAL A 104 1.60 -5.20 8.33
CA VAL A 104 1.41 -6.54 7.74
C VAL A 104 0.25 -6.54 6.74
N LEU A 105 -0.86 -5.84 7.06
CA LEU A 105 -2.06 -5.83 6.24
C LEU A 105 -1.89 -5.06 4.92
N CYS A 106 -1.20 -3.92 4.95
CA CYS A 106 -0.72 -3.20 3.77
C CYS A 106 0.34 -4.03 3.03
N GLY A 107 1.17 -4.76 3.77
CA GLY A 107 2.12 -5.72 3.21
C GLY A 107 1.48 -6.77 2.30
N PHE A 108 0.24 -7.20 2.57
CA PHE A 108 -0.48 -8.11 1.68
C PHE A 108 -0.81 -7.52 0.32
N GLY A 109 -1.12 -6.21 0.24
CA GLY A 109 -1.35 -5.54 -1.04
C GLY A 109 -0.06 -5.49 -1.86
N TRP A 110 1.04 -5.09 -1.22
CA TRP A 110 2.36 -5.02 -1.86
C TRP A 110 2.87 -6.41 -2.26
N PHE A 111 2.68 -7.41 -1.40
CA PHE A 111 2.95 -8.81 -1.71
C PHE A 111 2.18 -9.24 -2.97
N ALA A 112 0.88 -8.93 -3.04
CA ALA A 112 0.05 -9.30 -4.19
C ALA A 112 0.52 -8.64 -5.49
N ASP A 113 1.01 -7.39 -5.44
CA ASP A 113 1.51 -6.69 -6.63
C ASP A 113 2.61 -7.49 -7.34
N ASN A 114 3.63 -7.91 -6.59
CA ASN A 114 4.73 -8.68 -7.16
C ASN A 114 4.42 -10.16 -7.35
N LEU A 115 3.50 -10.72 -6.56
CA LEU A 115 2.94 -12.04 -6.81
C LEU A 115 2.35 -12.14 -8.23
N TRP A 116 1.58 -11.13 -8.65
CA TRP A 116 0.91 -11.11 -9.95
C TRP A 116 1.80 -10.67 -11.11
N LEU A 117 2.72 -9.73 -10.89
CA LEU A 117 3.74 -9.37 -11.89
C LEU A 117 4.64 -10.58 -12.23
N GLN A 118 5.05 -11.32 -11.21
CA GLN A 118 5.78 -12.57 -11.43
C GLN A 118 4.88 -13.66 -12.01
N GLY A 119 3.64 -13.78 -11.49
CA GLY A 119 2.67 -14.76 -11.92
C GLY A 119 2.36 -14.70 -13.42
N VAL A 120 2.12 -13.50 -13.97
CA VAL A 120 1.87 -13.36 -15.42
C VAL A 120 3.07 -13.84 -16.24
N ALA A 121 4.29 -13.45 -15.86
CA ALA A 121 5.51 -13.82 -16.58
C ALA A 121 5.70 -15.35 -16.62
N LEU A 122 5.43 -16.03 -15.50
CA LEU A 122 5.53 -17.49 -15.40
C LEU A 122 4.50 -18.25 -16.23
N THR A 123 3.38 -17.61 -16.58
CA THR A 123 2.33 -18.21 -17.43
C THR A 123 2.59 -18.07 -18.93
N LEU A 124 3.36 -17.07 -19.36
CA LEU A 124 3.52 -16.72 -20.79
C LEU A 124 3.92 -17.90 -21.70
N PRO A 125 4.94 -18.72 -21.36
CA PRO A 125 5.35 -19.81 -22.25
C PRO A 125 4.23 -20.84 -22.45
N LYS A 126 3.44 -21.08 -21.39
CA LYS A 126 2.36 -22.08 -21.41
C LYS A 126 1.10 -21.56 -22.10
N LEU A 127 0.86 -20.26 -22.03
CA LEU A 127 -0.18 -19.58 -22.81
C LEU A 127 0.14 -19.61 -24.31
N SER A 128 1.40 -19.37 -24.69
CA SER A 128 1.87 -19.48 -26.07
C SER A 128 1.64 -20.89 -26.62
N LEU A 129 2.00 -21.90 -25.82
CA LEU A 129 1.84 -23.31 -26.15
C LEU A 129 0.38 -23.75 -26.28
N GLU A 130 -0.51 -23.36 -25.35
CA GLU A 130 -1.93 -23.75 -25.42
C GLU A 130 -2.62 -23.11 -26.62
N PHE A 131 -2.50 -21.79 -26.75
CA PHE A 131 -3.29 -21.02 -27.69
C PHE A 131 -2.68 -20.95 -29.09
N GLY A 132 -1.45 -21.46 -29.28
CA GLY A 132 -0.75 -21.39 -30.55
C GLY A 132 -0.36 -19.96 -30.93
N VAL A 133 -0.16 -19.09 -29.93
CA VAL A 133 0.22 -17.69 -30.13
C VAL A 133 1.74 -17.59 -30.11
N SER A 134 2.33 -16.84 -31.04
CA SER A 134 3.80 -16.70 -31.07
C SER A 134 4.34 -16.04 -29.79
N GLU A 135 5.58 -16.36 -29.43
CA GLU A 135 6.22 -15.82 -28.22
C GLU A 135 6.27 -14.28 -28.19
N SER A 136 6.37 -13.64 -29.35
CA SER A 136 6.32 -12.18 -29.43
C SER A 136 4.92 -11.64 -29.12
N HIS A 137 3.86 -12.32 -29.58
CA HIS A 137 2.49 -11.89 -29.38
C HIS A 137 1.99 -12.19 -27.96
N VAL A 138 2.35 -13.33 -27.36
CA VAL A 138 1.87 -13.68 -26.01
C VAL A 138 2.30 -12.64 -24.96
N ARG A 139 3.40 -11.91 -25.19
CA ARG A 139 3.87 -10.81 -24.33
C ARG A 139 2.88 -9.66 -24.20
N PHE A 140 1.95 -9.50 -25.14
CA PHE A 140 0.86 -8.53 -24.98
C PHE A 140 -0.05 -8.85 -23.78
N THR A 141 -0.02 -10.07 -23.24
CA THR A 141 -0.66 -10.39 -21.96
C THR A 141 -0.07 -9.58 -20.80
N THR A 142 1.25 -9.42 -20.76
CA THR A 142 1.92 -8.57 -19.78
C THR A 142 1.59 -7.10 -20.01
N CYS A 143 1.52 -6.66 -21.28
CA CYS A 143 1.05 -5.30 -21.60
C CYS A 143 -0.37 -5.05 -21.11
N ALA A 144 -1.28 -6.01 -21.28
CA ALA A 144 -2.66 -5.91 -20.80
C ALA A 144 -2.73 -5.76 -19.27
N LEU A 145 -1.92 -6.52 -18.52
CA LEU A 145 -1.78 -6.35 -17.07
C LEU A 145 -1.30 -4.93 -16.72
N PHE A 146 -0.26 -4.42 -17.39
CA PHE A 146 0.27 -3.08 -17.13
C PHE A 146 -0.72 -1.96 -17.48
N ILE A 147 -1.49 -2.10 -18.55
CA ILE A 147 -2.59 -1.14 -18.86
C ILE A 147 -3.59 -1.14 -17.71
N GLY A 148 -3.98 -2.32 -17.23
CA GLY A 148 -4.81 -2.46 -16.03
C GLY A 148 -4.21 -1.76 -14.83
N LEU A 149 -2.93 -1.98 -14.56
CA LEU A 149 -2.19 -1.39 -13.43
C LEU A 149 -2.18 0.15 -13.50
N CYS A 150 -1.89 0.72 -14.67
CA CYS A 150 -1.94 2.16 -14.90
C CYS A 150 -3.33 2.73 -14.61
N LEU A 151 -4.39 2.15 -15.21
CA LEU A 151 -5.76 2.59 -14.98
C LEU A 151 -6.16 2.43 -13.51
N GLY A 152 -5.78 1.31 -12.88
CA GLY A 152 -6.02 1.02 -11.47
C GLY A 152 -5.44 2.07 -10.55
N SER A 153 -4.19 2.47 -10.76
CA SER A 153 -3.53 3.49 -9.94
C SER A 153 -4.25 4.85 -9.96
N ILE A 154 -4.76 5.27 -11.12
CA ILE A 154 -5.51 6.52 -11.29
C ILE A 154 -6.90 6.38 -10.64
N ILE A 155 -7.61 5.30 -10.95
CA ILE A 155 -8.97 5.06 -10.49
C ILE A 155 -9.00 4.90 -8.97
N TRP A 156 -8.17 4.03 -8.39
CA TRP A 156 -8.16 3.79 -6.95
C TRP A 156 -7.53 4.94 -6.15
N GLY A 157 -6.55 5.63 -6.71
CA GLY A 157 -6.00 6.84 -6.11
C GLY A 157 -7.09 7.89 -5.89
N THR A 158 -7.92 8.15 -6.90
CA THR A 158 -9.05 9.10 -6.79
C THR A 158 -10.24 8.53 -6.03
N ALA A 159 -10.60 7.26 -6.27
CA ALA A 159 -11.73 6.62 -5.61
C ALA A 159 -11.52 6.57 -4.09
N SER A 160 -10.33 6.23 -3.61
CA SER A 160 -10.06 6.13 -2.17
C SER A 160 -10.26 7.46 -1.42
N ASP A 161 -10.10 8.60 -2.09
CA ASP A 161 -10.42 9.93 -1.53
C ASP A 161 -11.94 10.21 -1.51
N ILE A 162 -12.73 9.56 -2.36
CA ILE A 162 -14.18 9.80 -2.51
C ILE A 162 -14.99 8.80 -1.67
N ILE A 163 -14.75 7.51 -1.86
CA ILE A 163 -15.51 6.42 -1.23
C ILE A 163 -14.96 6.02 0.14
N GLY A 164 -13.76 6.47 0.49
CA GLY A 164 -13.07 6.13 1.74
C GLY A 164 -11.90 5.18 1.52
N ARG A 165 -10.90 5.29 2.41
CA ARG A 165 -9.67 4.49 2.31
C ARG A 165 -9.95 3.04 2.62
N ARG A 166 -10.78 2.76 3.64
CA ARG A 166 -11.11 1.39 4.05
C ARG A 166 -11.79 0.59 2.96
N LEU A 167 -12.75 1.19 2.24
CA LEU A 167 -13.45 0.49 1.16
C LEU A 167 -12.53 0.25 -0.03
N ALA A 168 -11.80 1.28 -0.48
CA ALA A 168 -10.85 1.15 -1.57
C ALA A 168 -9.78 0.09 -1.27
N PHE A 169 -9.23 0.11 -0.05
CA PHE A 169 -8.25 -0.86 0.43
C PHE A 169 -8.77 -2.30 0.29
N ASN A 170 -10.01 -2.58 0.68
CA ASN A 170 -10.54 -3.95 0.56
C ASN A 170 -10.88 -4.32 -0.89
N MET A 171 -11.40 -3.37 -1.67
CA MET A 171 -11.87 -3.65 -3.03
C MET A 171 -10.73 -3.96 -4.01
N THR A 172 -9.52 -3.40 -3.82
CA THR A 172 -8.38 -3.69 -4.69
C THR A 172 -8.02 -5.18 -4.64
N LEU A 173 -7.81 -5.76 -3.45
CA LEU A 173 -7.52 -7.19 -3.29
C LEU A 173 -8.68 -8.10 -3.68
N PHE A 174 -9.93 -7.68 -3.43
CA PHE A 174 -11.10 -8.41 -3.91
C PHE A 174 -11.05 -8.58 -5.43
N LEU A 175 -10.81 -7.49 -6.14
CA LEU A 175 -10.74 -7.47 -7.59
C LEU A 175 -9.59 -8.35 -8.11
N CYS A 176 -8.42 -8.25 -7.47
CA CYS A 176 -7.26 -9.09 -7.78
C CYS A 176 -7.57 -10.58 -7.61
N GLY A 177 -8.16 -10.97 -6.48
CA GLY A 177 -8.46 -12.37 -6.18
C GLY A 177 -9.50 -12.94 -7.13
N VAL A 178 -10.62 -12.23 -7.37
CA VAL A 178 -11.70 -12.68 -8.24
C VAL A 178 -11.23 -12.84 -9.68
N PHE A 179 -10.61 -11.81 -10.25
CA PHE A 179 -10.12 -11.90 -11.62
C PHE A 179 -8.92 -12.83 -11.75
N GLY A 180 -8.10 -12.96 -10.71
CA GLY A 180 -7.00 -13.92 -10.66
C GLY A 180 -7.47 -15.37 -10.76
N ILE A 181 -8.55 -15.71 -10.06
CA ILE A 181 -9.22 -17.00 -10.21
C ILE A 181 -9.83 -17.12 -11.62
N ALA A 182 -10.47 -16.05 -12.12
CA ALA A 182 -11.11 -16.06 -13.44
C ALA A 182 -10.12 -16.28 -14.61
N VAL A 183 -8.87 -15.80 -14.50
CA VAL A 183 -7.82 -16.04 -15.50
C VAL A 183 -7.67 -17.53 -15.79
N GLY A 184 -7.61 -18.37 -14.74
CA GLY A 184 -7.44 -19.81 -14.87
C GLY A 184 -8.60 -20.52 -15.57
N GLY A 185 -9.78 -19.89 -15.63
CA GLY A 185 -10.98 -20.40 -16.31
C GLY A 185 -11.12 -19.95 -17.77
N SER A 186 -10.28 -19.03 -18.25
CA SER A 186 -10.46 -18.45 -19.59
C SER A 186 -10.22 -19.48 -20.71
N PRO A 187 -11.14 -19.62 -21.69
CA PRO A 187 -10.99 -20.55 -22.81
C PRO A 187 -10.21 -19.96 -23.98
N THR A 188 -9.90 -18.66 -23.99
CA THR A 188 -9.20 -17.98 -25.09
C THR A 188 -8.08 -17.08 -24.58
N TRP A 189 -7.06 -16.86 -25.41
CA TRP A 189 -5.95 -15.96 -25.10
C TRP A 189 -6.42 -14.51 -24.86
N ILE A 190 -7.35 -14.02 -25.69
CA ILE A 190 -7.93 -12.67 -25.52
C ILE A 190 -8.66 -12.57 -24.18
N GLY A 191 -9.41 -13.60 -23.79
CA GLY A 191 -10.03 -13.67 -22.46
C GLY A 191 -8.99 -13.63 -21.33
N VAL A 192 -7.86 -14.33 -21.48
CA VAL A 192 -6.75 -14.28 -20.50
C VAL A 192 -6.20 -12.85 -20.38
N CYS A 193 -5.94 -12.17 -21.50
CA CYS A 193 -5.48 -10.79 -21.50
C CYS A 193 -6.48 -9.84 -20.83
N ALA A 194 -7.78 -9.98 -21.12
CA ALA A 194 -8.82 -9.17 -20.51
C ALA A 194 -8.90 -9.39 -18.99
N MET A 195 -8.84 -10.64 -18.52
CA MET A 195 -8.86 -10.96 -17.09
C MET A 195 -7.60 -10.46 -16.37
N PHE A 196 -6.41 -10.56 -16.99
CA PHE A 196 -5.19 -9.95 -16.46
C PHE A 196 -5.26 -8.42 -16.43
N ALA A 197 -5.90 -7.77 -17.40
CA ALA A 197 -6.13 -6.32 -17.35
C ALA A 197 -7.07 -5.92 -16.20
N CYS A 198 -8.17 -6.65 -16.00
CA CYS A 198 -9.09 -6.43 -14.87
C CYS A 198 -8.41 -6.70 -13.52
N LEU A 199 -7.57 -7.72 -13.44
CA LEU A 199 -6.72 -8.00 -12.29
C LEU A 199 -5.74 -6.85 -12.03
N GLY A 200 -5.08 -6.37 -13.10
CA GLY A 200 -4.17 -5.22 -13.05
C GLY A 200 -4.85 -3.97 -12.51
N LEU A 201 -6.12 -3.74 -12.84
CA LEU A 201 -6.92 -2.64 -12.29
C LEU A 201 -7.04 -2.73 -10.77
N GLY A 202 -7.13 -3.93 -10.20
CA GLY A 202 -7.10 -4.13 -8.75
C GLY A 202 -5.71 -3.88 -8.18
N VAL A 203 -4.70 -4.55 -8.74
CA VAL A 203 -3.30 -4.53 -8.29
C VAL A 203 -2.76 -3.09 -8.27
N GLY A 204 -2.99 -2.33 -9.35
CA GLY A 204 -2.49 -0.97 -9.46
C GLY A 204 -3.03 0.01 -8.41
N GLY A 205 -4.13 -0.35 -7.73
CA GLY A 205 -4.67 0.43 -6.63
C GLY A 205 -4.00 0.17 -5.27
N ASN A 206 -3.34 -0.97 -5.07
CA ASN A 206 -2.75 -1.33 -3.78
C ASN A 206 -1.68 -0.31 -3.36
N LEU A 207 -0.73 0.02 -4.25
CA LEU A 207 0.35 0.96 -3.94
C LEU A 207 -0.15 2.34 -3.45
N PRO A 208 -0.99 3.07 -4.20
CA PRO A 208 -1.45 4.39 -3.78
C PRO A 208 -2.39 4.34 -2.57
N VAL A 209 -3.29 3.34 -2.49
CA VAL A 209 -4.27 3.25 -1.40
C VAL A 209 -3.61 2.79 -0.10
N ASP A 210 -2.77 1.75 -0.16
CA ASP A 210 -2.08 1.22 1.02
C ASP A 210 -1.07 2.25 1.55
N GLY A 211 -0.34 2.94 0.67
CA GLY A 211 0.59 3.99 1.07
C GLY A 211 -0.10 5.17 1.75
N ALA A 212 -1.21 5.65 1.18
CA ALA A 212 -1.99 6.75 1.77
C ALA A 212 -2.59 6.35 3.12
N LEU A 213 -3.25 5.19 3.19
CA LEU A 213 -3.82 4.66 4.43
C LEU A 213 -2.73 4.51 5.51
N PHE A 214 -1.60 3.91 5.16
CA PHE A 214 -0.52 3.65 6.13
C PHE A 214 0.08 4.93 6.70
N LEU A 215 0.35 5.92 5.85
CA LEU A 215 0.87 7.23 6.28
C LEU A 215 -0.12 8.03 7.12
N GLU A 216 -1.42 7.84 6.93
CA GLU A 216 -2.45 8.52 7.72
C GLU A 216 -2.55 7.98 9.17
N PHE A 217 -2.00 6.79 9.45
CA PHE A 217 -1.99 6.17 10.79
C PHE A 217 -0.60 6.07 11.43
N LEU A 218 0.46 6.44 10.71
CA LEU A 218 1.83 6.39 11.21
C LEU A 218 2.25 7.70 11.90
N PRO A 219 2.98 7.62 13.03
CA PRO A 219 3.69 8.77 13.57
C PRO A 219 4.85 9.15 12.63
N PHE A 220 5.12 10.45 12.47
CA PHE A 220 6.13 10.96 11.52
C PHE A 220 7.53 10.38 11.75
N ALA A 221 7.92 10.14 13.00
CA ALA A 221 9.20 9.53 13.36
C ALA A 221 9.40 8.12 12.76
N SER A 222 8.30 7.43 12.41
CA SER A 222 8.31 6.10 11.80
C SER A 222 7.97 6.14 10.31
N GLY A 223 8.06 7.30 9.64
CA GLY A 223 7.79 7.42 8.21
C GLY A 223 8.64 6.50 7.32
N ASN A 224 9.85 6.16 7.76
CA ASN A 224 10.72 5.18 7.09
C ASN A 224 10.13 3.77 7.05
N LEU A 225 9.11 3.46 7.87
CA LEU A 225 8.44 2.16 7.83
C LEU A 225 7.68 1.95 6.50
N LEU A 226 7.32 3.04 5.81
CA LEU A 226 6.77 2.97 4.46
C LEU A 226 7.76 2.32 3.49
N THR A 227 9.06 2.65 3.57
CA THR A 227 10.06 2.02 2.69
C THR A 227 10.27 0.56 3.06
N MET A 228 10.04 0.19 4.32
CA MET A 228 10.09 -1.20 4.77
C MET A 228 8.94 -2.06 4.21
N LEU A 229 7.84 -1.45 3.71
CA LEU A 229 6.80 -2.21 2.98
C LEU A 229 7.34 -2.83 1.68
N SER A 230 8.38 -2.26 1.08
CA SER A 230 9.04 -2.83 -0.10
C SER A 230 9.61 -4.22 0.14
N VAL A 231 9.84 -4.63 1.40
CA VAL A 231 10.28 -6.00 1.75
C VAL A 231 9.24 -7.05 1.33
N TRP A 232 7.96 -6.70 1.24
CA TRP A 232 6.91 -7.63 0.83
C TRP A 232 6.97 -7.98 -0.67
N TRP A 233 7.58 -7.15 -1.51
CA TRP A 233 7.74 -7.40 -2.94
C TRP A 233 8.54 -8.67 -3.27
N PRO A 234 9.80 -8.82 -2.82
CA PRO A 234 10.56 -10.04 -3.10
C PRO A 234 9.90 -11.28 -2.49
N VAL A 235 9.20 -11.14 -1.36
CA VAL A 235 8.45 -12.24 -0.74
C VAL A 235 7.30 -12.70 -1.66
N GLY A 236 6.56 -11.76 -2.26
CA GLY A 236 5.54 -12.07 -3.26
C GLY A 236 6.10 -12.78 -4.50
N GLN A 237 7.18 -12.25 -5.04
CA GLN A 237 7.87 -12.84 -6.19
C GLN A 237 8.40 -14.25 -5.92
N LEU A 238 8.97 -14.47 -4.74
CA LEU A 238 9.46 -15.77 -4.28
C LEU A 238 8.32 -16.79 -4.16
N VAL A 239 7.21 -16.42 -3.53
CA VAL A 239 6.06 -17.31 -3.35
C VAL A 239 5.43 -17.68 -4.70
N ALA A 240 5.25 -16.74 -5.62
CA ALA A 240 4.76 -17.04 -6.97
C ALA A 240 5.67 -18.05 -7.68
N SER A 241 6.99 -17.86 -7.59
CA SER A 241 7.97 -18.73 -8.25
C SER A 241 8.00 -20.13 -7.65
N LEU A 242 7.88 -20.25 -6.31
CA LEU A 242 7.79 -21.54 -5.62
C LEU A 242 6.54 -22.32 -5.99
N ILE A 243 5.39 -21.65 -6.06
CA ILE A 243 4.13 -22.28 -6.49
C ILE A 243 4.24 -22.73 -7.95
N ALA A 244 4.82 -21.91 -8.83
CA ALA A 244 5.01 -22.26 -10.22
C ALA A 244 5.97 -23.44 -10.41
N TRP A 245 7.08 -23.46 -9.66
CA TRP A 245 8.04 -24.57 -9.67
C TRP A 245 7.39 -25.91 -9.32
N GLY A 246 6.49 -25.93 -8.33
CA GLY A 246 5.80 -27.15 -7.92
C GLY A 246 4.72 -27.64 -8.89
N LEU A 247 4.15 -26.74 -9.71
CA LEU A 247 2.98 -27.04 -10.54
C LEU A 247 3.27 -27.09 -12.04
N VAL A 248 3.95 -26.08 -12.56
CA VAL A 248 4.06 -25.89 -14.01
C VAL A 248 4.84 -27.03 -14.68
N PRO A 249 6.02 -27.46 -14.20
CA PRO A 249 6.74 -28.58 -14.81
C PRO A 249 5.97 -29.91 -14.75
N LYS A 250 5.18 -30.15 -13.71
CA LYS A 250 4.48 -31.42 -13.46
C LYS A 250 3.21 -31.58 -14.29
N TYR A 251 2.49 -30.47 -14.53
CA TYR A 251 1.17 -30.47 -15.17
C TYR A 251 1.19 -29.74 -16.52
N THR A 252 2.29 -29.85 -17.25
CA THR A 252 2.42 -29.32 -18.61
C THR A 252 2.90 -30.41 -19.57
N CYS A 253 2.47 -30.30 -20.82
CA CYS A 253 2.95 -31.06 -21.98
C CYS A 253 4.48 -31.19 -22.03
N ALA A 254 4.94 -32.29 -22.62
CA ALA A 254 6.35 -32.51 -22.93
C ALA A 254 6.89 -31.42 -23.87
N GLU A 255 8.18 -31.13 -23.74
CA GLU A 255 8.86 -30.12 -24.55
C GLU A 255 8.90 -30.53 -26.03
N GLY A 256 8.77 -29.54 -26.92
CA GLY A 256 8.84 -29.75 -28.38
C GLY A 256 7.51 -30.08 -29.07
N LEU A 257 6.41 -30.26 -28.32
CA LEU A 257 5.08 -30.46 -28.92
C LEU A 257 4.48 -29.12 -29.40
N PRO A 258 3.91 -29.04 -30.62
CA PRO A 258 3.17 -27.86 -31.06
C PRO A 258 1.79 -27.74 -30.40
N SER A 259 1.20 -26.55 -30.42
CA SER A 259 -0.20 -26.35 -30.02
C SER A 259 -1.14 -27.20 -30.90
N CYS A 260 -2.15 -27.83 -30.30
CA CYS A 260 -3.21 -28.51 -31.06
C CYS A 260 -4.07 -27.56 -31.91
N HIS A 261 -3.96 -26.24 -31.73
CA HIS A 261 -4.58 -25.26 -32.64
C HIS A 261 -3.80 -25.08 -33.95
N LEU A 262 -2.51 -25.46 -33.97
CA LEU A 262 -1.61 -25.24 -35.11
C LEU A 262 -1.28 -26.52 -35.88
N ALA A 263 -1.26 -27.68 -35.21
CA ALA A 263 -0.90 -28.95 -35.82
C ALA A 263 -1.78 -30.10 -35.30
N PRO A 264 -2.05 -31.12 -36.13
CA PRO A 264 -2.70 -32.36 -35.70
C PRO A 264 -1.78 -33.17 -34.76
N ALA A 265 -2.34 -34.13 -34.04
CA ALA A 265 -1.63 -34.93 -33.04
C ALA A 265 -0.39 -35.66 -33.63
N PRO A 266 0.73 -35.78 -32.87
CA PRO A 266 0.89 -35.44 -31.45
C PRO A 266 1.07 -33.93 -31.22
N CYS A 267 0.26 -33.36 -30.32
CA CYS A 267 0.20 -31.93 -30.03
C CYS A 267 -0.12 -31.70 -28.53
N CYS A 268 0.14 -30.50 -28.02
CA CYS A 268 -0.18 -30.12 -26.65
C CYS A 268 -1.64 -29.70 -26.54
N ALA A 269 -2.46 -30.60 -25.97
CA ALA A 269 -3.86 -30.35 -25.71
C ALA A 269 -4.04 -29.56 -24.41
N LYS A 270 -5.23 -28.96 -24.23
CA LYS A 270 -5.55 -28.22 -23.02
C LYS A 270 -5.52 -29.12 -21.78
N GLU A 271 -6.00 -30.36 -21.90
CA GLU A 271 -6.02 -31.30 -20.76
C GLU A 271 -4.60 -31.59 -20.22
N ASP A 272 -3.60 -31.54 -21.09
CA ASP A 272 -2.19 -31.80 -20.77
C ASP A 272 -1.42 -30.55 -20.33
N ASN A 273 -2.02 -29.35 -20.41
CA ASN A 273 -1.39 -28.06 -20.09
C ASN A 273 -2.05 -27.31 -18.92
N MET A 274 -2.52 -28.04 -17.91
CA MET A 274 -3.27 -27.46 -16.79
C MET A 274 -2.39 -26.67 -15.78
N GLY A 275 -1.06 -26.76 -15.86
CA GLY A 275 -0.14 -26.19 -14.88
C GLY A 275 -0.27 -24.67 -14.68
N TRP A 276 -0.43 -23.90 -15.75
CA TRP A 276 -0.61 -22.44 -15.64
C TRP A 276 -1.99 -22.06 -15.06
N ARG A 277 -3.02 -22.89 -15.29
CA ARG A 277 -4.35 -22.71 -14.71
C ARG A 277 -4.30 -22.99 -13.21
N TYR A 278 -3.64 -24.06 -12.79
CA TYR A 278 -3.44 -24.34 -11.36
C TYR A 278 -2.64 -23.24 -10.67
N LEU A 279 -1.57 -22.74 -11.31
CA LEU A 279 -0.83 -21.60 -10.79
C LEU A 279 -1.76 -20.40 -10.56
N THR A 280 -2.48 -19.96 -11.60
CA THR A 280 -3.36 -18.78 -11.52
C THR A 280 -4.50 -18.96 -10.51
N TYR A 281 -5.10 -20.15 -10.41
CA TYR A 281 -6.09 -20.46 -9.39
C TYR A 281 -5.51 -20.35 -7.97
N ILE A 282 -4.32 -20.89 -7.71
CA ILE A 282 -3.71 -20.80 -6.39
C ILE A 282 -3.33 -19.35 -6.05
N LEU A 283 -2.75 -18.60 -7.00
CA LEU A 283 -2.44 -17.17 -6.77
C LEU A 283 -3.73 -16.36 -6.51
N GLY A 284 -4.79 -16.65 -7.27
CA GLY A 284 -6.13 -16.08 -7.11
C GLY A 284 -6.73 -16.36 -5.73
N VAL A 285 -6.77 -17.62 -5.33
CA VAL A 285 -7.27 -18.05 -4.01
C VAL A 285 -6.41 -17.46 -2.89
N LEU A 286 -5.09 -17.47 -3.00
CA LEU A 286 -4.19 -16.86 -2.02
C LEU A 286 -4.50 -15.37 -1.84
N THR A 287 -4.66 -14.64 -2.94
CA THR A 287 -5.01 -13.21 -2.92
C THR A 287 -6.41 -12.99 -2.33
N PHE A 288 -7.38 -13.86 -2.65
CA PHE A 288 -8.72 -13.78 -2.09
C PHE A 288 -8.74 -14.10 -0.58
N LEU A 289 -7.92 -15.03 -0.11
CA LEU A 289 -7.73 -15.30 1.31
C LEU A 289 -7.11 -14.09 2.03
N MET A 290 -6.17 -13.37 1.39
CA MET A 290 -5.65 -12.11 1.92
C MET A 290 -6.76 -11.06 2.04
N PHE A 291 -7.66 -10.95 1.04
CA PHE A 291 -8.85 -10.11 1.14
C PHE A 291 -9.74 -10.51 2.32
N LEU A 292 -10.08 -11.79 2.49
CA LEU A 292 -10.88 -12.26 3.62
C LEU A 292 -10.19 -11.97 4.97
N SER A 293 -8.86 -12.12 5.02
CA SER A 293 -8.07 -11.88 6.23
C SER A 293 -8.18 -10.43 6.73
N ARG A 294 -8.42 -9.46 5.82
CA ARG A 294 -8.62 -8.04 6.16
C ARG A 294 -9.88 -7.80 7.00
N PHE A 295 -10.85 -8.71 6.99
CA PHE A 295 -12.08 -8.58 7.79
C PHE A 295 -12.02 -9.37 9.10
N PHE A 296 -11.41 -10.55 9.08
CA PHE A 296 -11.45 -11.46 10.23
C PHE A 296 -10.27 -11.28 11.20
N LEU A 297 -9.11 -10.84 10.71
CA LEU A 297 -7.90 -10.75 11.54
C LEU A 297 -7.69 -9.37 12.16
N PHE A 298 -8.32 -8.33 11.61
CA PHE A 298 -8.05 -6.95 11.99
C PHE A 298 -9.24 -6.03 11.73
N HIS A 299 -9.65 -5.28 12.75
CA HIS A 299 -10.56 -4.15 12.56
C HIS A 299 -9.77 -2.93 12.06
N LEU A 300 -9.98 -2.57 10.80
CA LEU A 300 -9.43 -1.37 10.17
C LEU A 300 -10.37 -0.18 10.43
N PHE A 301 -9.86 0.84 11.13
CA PHE A 301 -10.56 2.11 11.27
C PHE A 301 -10.50 2.88 9.96
N GLU A 302 -11.52 3.69 9.68
CA GLU A 302 -11.46 4.58 8.53
C GLU A 302 -10.47 5.71 8.82
N SER A 303 -9.89 6.30 7.77
CA SER A 303 -8.96 7.40 7.94
C SER A 303 -9.59 8.59 8.70
N PRO A 304 -9.00 9.06 9.81
CA PRO A 304 -9.49 10.22 10.54
C PRO A 304 -9.56 11.48 9.66
N LYS A 305 -8.62 11.63 8.71
CA LYS A 305 -8.61 12.74 7.75
C LYS A 305 -9.75 12.63 6.74
N PHE A 306 -10.02 11.42 6.24
CA PHE A 306 -11.17 11.19 5.37
C PHE A 306 -12.51 11.46 6.10
N LEU A 307 -12.63 11.00 7.34
CA LEU A 307 -13.83 11.26 8.15
C LEU A 307 -14.00 12.76 8.40
N LEU A 308 -12.91 13.47 8.70
CA LEU A 308 -12.90 14.93 8.86
C LEU A 308 -13.30 15.66 7.57
N SER A 309 -12.79 15.25 6.41
CA SER A 309 -13.12 15.87 5.11
C SER A 309 -14.60 15.68 4.70
N ARG A 310 -15.24 14.63 5.23
CA ARG A 310 -16.68 14.37 5.10
C ARG A 310 -17.53 15.05 6.18
N GLY A 311 -16.92 15.84 7.08
CA GLY A 311 -17.60 16.49 8.20
C GLY A 311 -18.01 15.55 9.33
N ARG A 312 -17.51 14.31 9.34
CA ARG A 312 -17.79 13.29 10.38
C ARG A 312 -16.76 13.36 11.50
N GLN A 313 -16.75 14.49 12.21
CA GLN A 313 -15.72 14.80 13.22
C GLN A 313 -15.78 13.86 14.43
N GLU A 314 -16.98 13.50 14.90
CA GLU A 314 -17.17 12.50 15.97
C GLU A 314 -16.53 11.16 15.61
N ASP A 315 -16.77 10.68 14.39
CA ASP A 315 -16.21 9.41 13.93
C ASP A 315 -14.69 9.52 13.80
N ALA A 316 -14.15 10.66 13.35
CA ALA A 316 -12.69 10.87 13.28
C ALA A 316 -12.03 10.78 14.66
N VAL A 317 -12.66 11.34 15.70
CA VAL A 317 -12.18 11.23 17.08
C VAL A 317 -12.32 9.79 17.60
N ALA A 318 -13.44 9.12 17.30
CA ALA A 318 -13.64 7.72 17.66
C ALA A 318 -12.58 6.79 17.03
N ALA A 319 -12.18 7.04 15.77
CA ALA A 319 -11.11 6.30 15.11
C ALA A 319 -9.79 6.42 15.89
N VAL A 320 -9.42 7.64 16.27
CA VAL A 320 -8.19 7.91 17.04
C VAL A 320 -8.26 7.28 18.44
N HIS A 321 -9.41 7.34 19.11
CA HIS A 321 -9.64 6.67 20.39
C HIS A 321 -9.51 5.15 20.25
N GLY A 322 -10.06 4.57 19.18
CA GLY A 322 -9.95 3.14 18.90
C GLY A 322 -8.51 2.69 18.65
N ILE A 323 -7.71 3.52 17.98
CA ILE A 323 -6.27 3.28 17.79
C ILE A 323 -5.53 3.34 19.12
N ALA A 324 -5.77 4.38 19.93
CA ALA A 324 -5.17 4.52 21.25
C ALA A 324 -5.51 3.32 22.14
N HIS A 325 -6.79 2.91 22.18
CA HIS A 325 -7.25 1.71 22.89
C HIS A 325 -6.49 0.46 22.46
N LYS A 326 -6.37 0.21 21.15
CA LYS A 326 -5.69 -0.99 20.64
C LYS A 326 -4.19 -0.99 20.92
N ASN A 327 -3.60 0.20 21.01
CA ASN A 327 -2.20 0.39 21.35
C ASN A 327 -1.94 0.34 22.86
N GLY A 328 -2.99 0.33 23.70
CA GLY A 328 -2.85 0.53 25.15
C GLY A 328 -2.34 1.92 25.51
N ALA A 329 -2.51 2.88 24.61
CA ALA A 329 -2.14 4.27 24.77
C ALA A 329 -3.37 5.09 25.18
N LYS A 330 -3.11 6.31 25.63
CA LYS A 330 -4.15 7.29 25.94
C LYS A 330 -4.04 8.48 24.99
N THR A 331 -5.12 9.20 24.78
CA THR A 331 -5.14 10.39 23.93
C THR A 331 -5.97 11.50 24.56
N TRP A 332 -5.61 12.74 24.27
CA TRP A 332 -6.30 13.94 24.72
C TRP A 332 -7.33 14.44 23.72
N LEU A 333 -7.36 13.88 22.51
CA LEU A 333 -8.19 14.38 21.43
C LEU A 333 -9.69 14.26 21.75
N THR A 334 -10.40 15.38 21.72
CA THR A 334 -11.87 15.44 21.79
C THR A 334 -12.44 16.24 20.62
N VAL A 335 -13.75 16.11 20.39
CA VAL A 335 -14.47 16.94 19.42
C VAL A 335 -14.40 18.42 19.83
N ASP A 336 -14.46 18.71 21.13
CA ASP A 336 -14.38 20.08 21.65
C ASP A 336 -13.03 20.72 21.33
N ILE A 337 -11.92 20.01 21.52
CA ILE A 337 -10.58 20.53 21.19
C ILE A 337 -10.43 20.78 19.69
N LEU A 338 -11.02 19.93 18.84
CA LEU A 338 -11.06 20.18 17.40
C LEU A 338 -11.83 21.46 17.06
N ASN A 339 -12.94 21.72 17.75
CA ASN A 339 -13.76 22.91 17.54
C ASN A 339 -13.09 24.18 18.07
N GLU A 340 -12.42 24.11 19.22
CA GLU A 340 -11.65 25.22 19.80
C GLU A 340 -10.52 25.71 18.88
N ILE A 341 -9.90 24.80 18.10
CA ILE A 341 -8.78 25.15 17.22
C ILE A 341 -9.23 25.45 15.79
N GLY A 342 -10.18 24.68 15.27
CA GLY A 342 -10.62 24.79 13.87
C GLY A 342 -11.99 25.46 13.67
N GLY A 343 -12.61 26.00 14.72
CA GLY A 343 -13.93 26.61 14.71
C GLY A 343 -15.09 25.63 14.91
N HIS A 344 -16.18 26.11 15.50
CA HIS A 344 -17.41 25.33 15.71
C HIS A 344 -18.17 25.12 14.38
N PRO A 345 -18.79 23.93 14.18
CA PRO A 345 -19.54 23.63 12.95
C PRO A 345 -20.71 24.58 12.68
N ASP A 346 -21.22 25.25 13.71
CA ASP A 346 -22.37 26.17 13.65
C ASP A 346 -21.98 27.59 13.20
N GLU A 347 -20.70 27.95 13.33
CA GLU A 347 -20.14 29.24 12.88
C GLU A 347 -19.37 29.11 11.56
N VAL A 348 -18.79 27.93 11.30
CA VAL A 348 -18.03 27.63 10.08
C VAL A 348 -18.88 26.73 9.20
N GLN A 349 -19.37 27.28 8.07
CA GLN A 349 -20.16 26.56 7.07
C GLN A 349 -19.51 25.20 6.77
N SER A 350 -20.18 24.10 7.15
CA SER A 350 -19.72 22.72 6.97
C SER A 350 -19.31 22.49 5.51
N GLN A 351 -18.03 22.64 5.20
CA GLN A 351 -17.48 22.33 3.88
C GLN A 351 -17.42 20.80 3.75
N LYS A 352 -18.58 20.17 3.57
CA LYS A 352 -18.64 18.84 2.97
C LYS A 352 -18.14 19.03 1.54
N LEU A 353 -16.90 18.62 1.27
CA LEU A 353 -16.37 18.64 -0.08
C LEU A 353 -17.26 17.75 -0.95
N SER A 354 -17.90 18.36 -1.95
CA SER A 354 -18.68 17.63 -2.95
C SER A 354 -17.76 16.70 -3.74
N THR A 355 -18.29 15.57 -4.23
CA THR A 355 -17.52 14.67 -5.11
C THR A 355 -16.94 15.42 -6.31
N ALA A 356 -17.68 16.40 -6.85
CA ALA A 356 -17.21 17.26 -7.94
C ALA A 356 -16.05 18.17 -7.49
N GLU A 357 -16.08 18.68 -6.26
CA GLU A 357 -14.99 19.49 -5.69
C GLU A 357 -13.76 18.65 -5.34
N ILE A 358 -13.95 17.40 -4.92
CA ILE A 358 -12.85 16.45 -4.70
C ILE A 358 -12.17 16.14 -6.04
N ILE A 359 -12.95 15.80 -7.08
CA ILE A 359 -12.42 15.57 -8.42
C ILE A 359 -11.74 16.83 -8.96
N LYS A 360 -12.37 18.00 -8.82
CA LYS A 360 -11.77 19.29 -9.21
C LYS A 360 -10.48 19.57 -8.43
N ARG A 361 -10.42 19.27 -7.13
CA ARG A 361 -9.20 19.38 -6.32
C ARG A 361 -8.12 18.39 -6.76
N GLN A 362 -8.47 17.16 -7.15
CA GLN A 362 -7.52 16.18 -7.68
C GLN A 362 -6.99 16.59 -9.06
N LEU A 363 -7.86 17.04 -9.97
CA LEU A 363 -7.46 17.60 -11.25
C LEU A 363 -6.62 18.87 -11.04
N ASN A 364 -6.93 19.68 -10.01
CA ASN A 364 -6.10 20.82 -9.61
C ASN A 364 -4.79 20.40 -8.92
N LYS A 365 -4.62 19.15 -8.44
CA LYS A 365 -3.28 18.65 -8.04
C LYS A 365 -2.37 18.48 -9.27
N PHE A 366 -2.95 18.23 -10.43
CA PHE A 366 -2.25 18.24 -11.71
C PHE A 366 -2.17 19.65 -12.34
N SER A 367 -2.64 20.70 -11.66
CA SER A 367 -2.47 22.07 -12.14
C SER A 367 -1.03 22.53 -11.95
N GLY A 368 -0.57 23.41 -12.85
CA GLY A 368 0.75 24.01 -12.80
C GLY A 368 1.07 24.73 -11.48
N GLU A 369 0.06 25.14 -10.70
CA GLU A 369 0.24 25.83 -9.41
C GLU A 369 0.79 24.93 -8.30
N ARG A 370 0.55 23.61 -8.36
CA ARG A 370 1.15 22.66 -7.40
C ARG A 370 2.42 21.98 -7.91
N ILE A 371 2.58 21.88 -9.23
CA ILE A 371 3.79 21.34 -9.84
C ILE A 371 4.90 22.40 -9.86
N SER A 372 4.57 23.68 -10.07
CA SER A 372 5.52 24.80 -10.08
C SER A 372 6.38 24.89 -8.80
N PRO A 373 5.82 24.72 -7.58
CA PRO A 373 6.61 24.62 -6.35
C PRO A 373 7.71 23.57 -6.38
N LEU A 374 7.52 22.43 -7.08
CA LEU A 374 8.56 21.39 -7.22
C LEU A 374 9.78 21.88 -8.03
N PHE A 375 9.61 22.96 -8.78
CA PHE A 375 10.65 23.61 -9.57
C PHE A 375 10.99 25.02 -9.05
N ALA A 376 10.50 25.39 -7.86
CA ALA A 376 10.72 26.71 -7.27
C ALA A 376 12.21 27.03 -7.02
N THR A 377 13.04 26.00 -6.85
CA THR A 377 14.49 26.15 -6.69
C THR A 377 15.21 25.19 -7.62
N LYS A 378 16.39 25.58 -8.13
CA LYS A 378 17.22 24.72 -9.01
C LYS A 378 17.51 23.35 -8.37
N SER A 379 17.75 23.30 -7.06
CA SER A 379 17.99 22.04 -6.32
C SER A 379 16.75 21.14 -6.29
N LEU A 380 15.57 21.71 -6.01
CA LEU A 380 14.32 20.96 -5.94
C LEU A 380 13.87 20.49 -7.34
N GLY A 381 14.03 21.34 -8.36
CA GLY A 381 13.76 20.98 -9.75
C GLY A 381 14.67 19.86 -10.26
N PHE A 382 15.98 19.95 -9.99
CA PHE A 382 16.92 18.89 -10.32
C PHE A 382 16.57 17.58 -9.61
N THR A 383 16.27 17.63 -8.31
CA THR A 383 15.88 16.46 -7.51
C THR A 383 14.60 15.82 -8.06
N THR A 384 13.61 16.63 -8.44
CA THR A 384 12.34 16.16 -9.00
C THR A 384 12.56 15.46 -10.35
N VAL A 385 13.32 16.08 -11.26
CA VAL A 385 13.64 15.48 -12.57
C VAL A 385 14.44 14.19 -12.41
N LEU A 386 15.43 14.19 -11.52
CA LEU A 386 16.24 13.00 -11.25
C LEU A 386 15.37 11.87 -10.69
N LEU A 387 14.46 12.17 -9.76
CA LEU A 387 13.55 11.19 -9.18
C LEU A 387 12.59 10.64 -10.25
N TRP A 388 12.03 11.49 -11.11
CA TRP A 388 11.20 11.04 -12.24
C TRP A 388 11.99 10.19 -13.23
N PHE A 389 13.23 10.57 -13.53
CA PHE A 389 14.12 9.81 -14.40
C PHE A 389 14.45 8.44 -13.79
N CYS A 390 14.78 8.38 -12.49
CA CYS A 390 15.00 7.12 -11.78
C CYS A 390 13.77 6.23 -11.82
N TRP A 391 12.58 6.76 -11.51
CA TRP A 391 11.34 5.98 -11.57
C TRP A 391 10.99 5.53 -12.99
N ALA A 392 11.21 6.37 -14.00
CA ALA A 392 10.99 6.01 -15.40
C ALA A 392 11.95 4.91 -15.87
N THR A 393 13.24 5.02 -15.52
CA THR A 393 14.24 4.02 -15.88
C THR A 393 14.03 2.70 -15.14
N ILE A 394 13.66 2.73 -13.86
CA ILE A 394 13.22 1.54 -13.11
C ILE A 394 11.96 0.94 -13.75
N GLY A 395 10.97 1.78 -14.07
CA GLY A 395 9.72 1.36 -14.70
C GLY A 395 9.89 0.80 -16.12
N MET A 396 10.95 1.17 -16.84
CA MET A 396 11.32 0.54 -18.11
C MET A 396 12.15 -0.73 -17.89
N GLY A 397 13.16 -0.67 -17.02
CA GLY A 397 14.12 -1.75 -16.81
C GLY A 397 13.56 -2.96 -16.08
N TYR A 398 12.77 -2.74 -15.01
CA TYR A 398 12.27 -3.82 -14.17
C TYR A 398 11.24 -4.71 -14.88
N PRO A 399 10.18 -4.17 -15.52
CA PRO A 399 9.28 -4.98 -16.33
C PRO A 399 9.96 -5.69 -17.50
N LEU A 400 10.89 -5.00 -18.17
CA LEU A 400 11.64 -5.57 -19.29
C LEU A 400 12.52 -6.73 -18.81
N PHE A 401 13.23 -6.57 -17.70
CA PHE A 401 14.01 -7.64 -17.11
C PHE A 401 13.13 -8.84 -16.74
N ASN A 402 12.04 -8.64 -15.97
CA ASN A 402 11.20 -9.76 -15.51
C ASN A 402 10.42 -10.44 -16.65
N ALA A 403 10.01 -9.69 -17.68
CA ALA A 403 9.32 -10.27 -18.84
C ALA A 403 10.26 -11.12 -19.71
N PHE A 404 11.56 -10.79 -19.76
CA PHE A 404 12.54 -11.48 -20.60
C PHE A 404 13.42 -12.48 -19.82
N LEU A 405 13.47 -12.40 -18.48
CA LEU A 405 14.31 -13.25 -17.64
C LEU A 405 14.07 -14.76 -17.85
N PRO A 406 12.83 -15.28 -17.90
CA PRO A 406 12.61 -16.71 -18.14
C PRO A 406 13.19 -17.19 -19.47
N GLN A 407 13.16 -16.34 -20.49
CA GLN A 407 13.67 -16.65 -21.83
C GLN A 407 15.17 -16.45 -21.95
N TYR A 408 15.75 -15.44 -21.29
CA TYR A 408 17.19 -15.29 -21.20
C TYR A 408 17.83 -16.50 -20.54
N LEU A 409 17.22 -17.02 -19.46
CA LEU A 409 17.67 -18.24 -18.80
C LEU A 409 17.46 -19.50 -19.66
N SER A 410 16.41 -19.55 -20.48
CA SER A 410 16.19 -20.68 -21.39
C SER A 410 17.12 -20.68 -22.61
N GLN A 411 17.59 -19.51 -23.06
CA GLN A 411 18.48 -19.36 -24.23
C GLN A 411 19.97 -19.32 -23.86
N GLY A 412 20.32 -18.76 -22.70
CA GLY A 412 21.70 -18.64 -22.22
C GLY A 412 22.28 -19.95 -21.69
N GLY A 413 21.43 -20.85 -21.17
CA GLY A 413 21.81 -22.20 -20.79
C GLY A 413 21.62 -23.17 -21.95
N GLY A 414 22.44 -23.07 -23.00
CA GLY A 414 22.27 -23.85 -24.25
C GLY A 414 21.90 -25.32 -24.02
N ASP A 415 20.74 -25.74 -24.54
CA ASP A 415 20.22 -27.12 -24.66
C ASP A 415 20.46 -28.10 -23.47
N LYS A 416 20.71 -27.63 -22.24
CA LYS A 416 21.18 -28.50 -21.15
C LYS A 416 20.42 -28.44 -19.84
N TYR A 417 19.38 -27.62 -19.72
CA TYR A 417 18.67 -27.49 -18.45
C TYR A 417 17.18 -27.82 -18.59
N PRO A 418 16.70 -28.96 -18.05
CA PRO A 418 15.29 -29.30 -18.07
C PRO A 418 14.44 -28.25 -17.32
N PRO A 419 13.11 -28.19 -17.52
CA PRO A 419 12.25 -27.15 -16.96
C PRO A 419 12.37 -26.96 -15.43
N PRO A 420 12.64 -27.99 -14.59
CA PRO A 420 12.91 -27.79 -13.16
C PRO A 420 14.05 -26.80 -12.91
N THR A 421 15.12 -26.84 -13.72
CA THR A 421 16.31 -26.01 -13.52
C THR A 421 16.13 -24.54 -13.92
N THR A 422 15.21 -24.19 -14.82
CA THR A 422 14.88 -22.78 -15.11
C THR A 422 14.16 -22.11 -13.94
N TYR A 423 13.24 -22.84 -13.29
CA TYR A 423 12.57 -22.37 -12.08
C TYR A 423 13.49 -22.36 -10.85
N THR A 424 14.40 -23.36 -10.72
CA THR A 424 15.46 -23.34 -9.70
C THR A 424 16.46 -22.19 -9.93
N GLY A 425 16.77 -21.86 -11.19
CA GLY A 425 17.60 -20.71 -11.58
C GLY A 425 16.93 -19.39 -11.22
N MET A 426 15.63 -19.23 -11.51
CA MET A 426 14.85 -18.08 -11.05
C MET A 426 14.84 -17.97 -9.52
N PHE A 427 14.64 -19.08 -8.80
CA PHE A 427 14.71 -19.12 -7.34
C PHE A 427 16.08 -18.68 -6.81
N ALA A 428 17.18 -19.17 -7.40
CA ALA A 428 18.53 -18.77 -7.04
C ALA A 428 18.78 -17.29 -7.33
N THR A 429 18.43 -16.79 -8.53
CA THR A 429 18.59 -15.38 -8.90
C THR A 429 17.81 -14.43 -7.99
N ILE A 430 16.59 -14.81 -7.57
CA ILE A 430 15.78 -14.03 -6.61
C ILE A 430 16.44 -13.98 -5.23
N LEU A 431 17.09 -15.05 -4.78
CA LEU A 431 17.71 -15.13 -3.45
C LEU A 431 19.11 -14.53 -3.39
N THR A 432 19.91 -14.64 -4.46
CA THR A 432 21.32 -14.23 -4.46
C THR A 432 21.56 -12.92 -5.19
N GLY A 433 20.59 -12.40 -5.96
CA GLY A 433 20.74 -11.23 -6.82
C GLY A 433 21.77 -11.43 -7.95
N SER A 434 22.26 -12.66 -8.13
CA SER A 434 23.32 -13.00 -9.08
C SER A 434 22.83 -14.11 -9.99
N SER A 435 22.80 -13.84 -11.29
CA SER A 435 22.75 -14.87 -12.31
C SER A 435 24.08 -15.61 -12.27
N TYR A 436 24.09 -16.85 -11.78
CA TYR A 436 25.26 -17.71 -11.99
C TYR A 436 25.39 -17.94 -13.51
N GLY A 437 26.38 -17.28 -14.11
CA GLY A 437 26.91 -17.59 -15.44
C GLY A 437 27.91 -18.73 -15.37
#